data_AF-A0A8J7QV21-F1
#
_entry.id   AF-A0A8J7QV21-F1
#
_cell.length_a   1.000
_cell.length_b   1.000
_cell.length_c   1.000
_cell.angle_alpha   90.00
_cell.angle_beta   90.00
_cell.angle_gamma   90.00
#
_symmetry.space_group_name_H-M   'P 1'
#
loop_
_entity.id
_entity.type
_entity.pdbx_description
1 polymer ?
#
loop_
_entity_poly.entity_id
_entity_poly.type
_entity_poly.pdbx_seq_one_letter_code
_entity_poly.pdbx_strand_id
1 'polypeptide(L)' 'QEAIANGLKICAGRYSVESAGLDKGQLWSFVEIVPSATQLIVELQSKGYAYMKA' A
#
# COMPACT_ATOMS: atom_id res chain seq x y z
N GLN A 1 10.60 -8.85 7.09
CA GLN A 1 11.05 -9.16 5.72
C GLN A 1 10.51 -10.49 5.22
N GLU A 2 10.39 -11.51 6.07
CA GLU A 2 9.85 -12.84 5.71
C GLU A 2 8.48 -12.80 5.02
N ALA A 3 7.52 -12.00 5.52
CA ALA A 3 6.20 -11.88 4.87
C ALA A 3 6.26 -11.31 3.43
N ILE A 4 7.20 -10.40 3.15
CA ILE A 4 7.41 -9.83 1.81
C ILE A 4 8.04 -10.87 0.88
N ALA A 5 9.00 -11.64 1.40
CA ALA A 5 9.59 -12.77 0.67
C ALA A 5 8.52 -13.84 0.32
N ASN A 6 7.48 -13.96 1.14
CA ASN A 6 6.33 -14.83 0.90
C ASN A 6 5.22 -14.19 0.04
N GLY A 7 5.50 -13.07 -0.63
CA GLY A 7 4.60 -12.46 -1.62
C GLY A 7 3.64 -11.41 -1.07
N LEU A 8 3.76 -10.99 0.20
CA LEU A 8 2.99 -9.88 0.73
C LEU A 8 3.39 -8.57 0.03
N LYS A 9 2.42 -7.91 -0.60
CA LYS A 9 2.58 -6.57 -1.16
C LYS A 9 2.21 -5.53 -0.12
N ILE A 10 3.08 -4.54 0.08
CA ILE A 10 2.82 -3.40 0.95
C ILE A 10 2.70 -2.15 0.08
N CYS A 11 1.59 -1.44 0.20
CA CYS A 11 1.32 -0.23 -0.56
C CYS A 11 1.08 0.97 0.38
N ALA A 12 1.52 2.16 -0.04
CA ALA A 12 1.21 3.43 0.60
C ALA A 12 0.48 4.36 -0.39
N GLY A 13 -0.56 5.05 0.06
CA GLY A 13 -1.27 6.02 -0.77
C GLY A 13 -0.45 7.29 -0.97
N ARG A 14 -0.31 7.73 -2.22
CA ARG A 14 0.47 8.92 -2.60
C ARG A 14 0.09 10.15 -1.78
N TYR A 15 -1.21 10.44 -1.66
CA TYR A 15 -1.68 11.58 -0.89
C TYR A 15 -1.22 11.55 0.57
N SER A 16 -1.20 10.38 1.20
CA SER A 16 -0.75 10.25 2.59
C SER A 16 0.75 10.44 2.71
N VAL A 17 1.53 9.87 1.78
CA VAL A 17 2.99 10.02 1.74
C VAL A 17 3.36 11.50 1.57
N GLU A 18 2.76 12.18 0.60
CA GLU A 18 2.99 13.61 0.35
C GLU A 18 2.53 14.49 1.51
N SER A 19 1.35 14.22 2.10
CA SER A 19 0.84 14.97 3.25
C SER A 19 1.70 14.83 4.50
N ALA A 20 2.41 13.70 4.63
CA ALA A 20 3.35 13.45 5.71
C ALA A 20 4.73 14.09 5.45
N GLY A 21 4.92 14.77 4.31
CA GLY A 21 6.19 15.33 3.90
C GLY A 21 7.25 14.27 3.60
N LEU A 22 6.82 13.07 3.23
CA LEU A 22 7.69 11.94 2.94
C LEU A 22 7.89 11.77 1.43
N ASP A 23 9.02 11.20 1.06
CA ASP A 23 9.30 10.71 -0.30
C ASP A 23 9.57 9.20 -0.33
N LYS A 24 9.74 8.64 -1.54
CA LYS A 24 10.01 7.21 -1.72
C LYS A 24 11.35 6.76 -1.12
N GLY A 25 12.36 7.64 -1.04
CA GLY A 25 13.66 7.33 -0.45
C GLY A 25 13.60 7.17 1.06
N GLN A 26 12.61 7.77 1.71
CA GLN A 26 12.36 7.66 3.14
C GLN A 26 11.50 6.43 3.51
N LEU A 27 10.88 5.77 2.53
CA LEU A 27 10.12 4.54 2.73
C LEU A 27 11.01 3.31 2.54
N TRP A 28 10.62 2.18 3.14
CA TRP A 28 11.27 0.92 2.83
C TRP A 28 11.19 0.61 1.32
N SER A 29 12.25 0.03 0.77
CA SER A 29 12.39 -0.20 -0.67
C SER A 29 11.22 -0.98 -1.27
N PHE A 30 10.67 -1.95 -0.54
CA PHE A 30 9.55 -2.79 -0.95
C PHE A 30 8.16 -2.13 -0.90
N VAL A 31 8.02 -0.92 -0.37
CA VAL A 31 6.71 -0.23 -0.29
C VAL A 31 6.34 0.37 -1.64
N GLU A 32 5.25 -0.06 -2.25
CA GLU A 32 4.76 0.53 -3.49
C GLU A 32 3.95 1.81 -3.20
N ILE A 33 4.25 2.93 -3.87
CA ILE A 33 3.41 4.12 -3.78
C ILE A 33 2.31 4.02 -4.83
N VAL A 34 1.07 3.91 -4.38
CA VAL A 34 -0.11 3.82 -5.25
C VAL A 34 -0.84 5.17 -5.29
N PRO A 35 -1.52 5.54 -6.40
CA PRO A 35 -2.20 6.83 -6.51
C PRO A 35 -3.20 7.10 -5.37
N SER A 36 -3.98 6.08 -4.99
CA SER A 36 -4.93 6.14 -3.88
C SER A 36 -5.06 4.79 -3.20
N ALA A 37 -4.78 4.73 -1.89
CA ALA A 37 -4.92 3.50 -1.11
C ALA A 37 -6.39 3.09 -0.97
N THR A 38 -7.31 4.04 -0.81
CA THR A 38 -8.75 3.76 -0.69
C THR A 38 -9.32 3.23 -2.00
N GLN A 39 -8.89 3.77 -3.14
CA GLN A 39 -9.30 3.25 -4.45
C GLN A 39 -8.79 1.82 -4.66
N LEU A 40 -7.52 1.55 -4.34
CA LEU A 40 -6.96 0.20 -4.43
C LEU A 40 -7.74 -0.81 -3.58
N ILE A 41 -8.16 -0.44 -2.36
CA ILE A 41 -8.99 -1.30 -1.51
C ILE A 41 -10.30 -1.66 -2.22
N VAL A 42 -11.00 -0.68 -2.79
CA VAL A 42 -12.25 -0.90 -3.53
C VAL A 42 -12.03 -1.82 -4.74
N GLU A 43 -10.95 -1.61 -5.50
CA GLU A 43 -10.59 -2.46 -6.65
C GLU A 43 -10.25 -3.90 -6.25
N LEU A 44 -9.64 -4.11 -5.09
CA LEU A 44 -9.35 -5.45 -4.59
C LEU A 44 -10.64 -6.13 -4.10
N GLN A 45 -11.49 -5.42 -3.37
CA GLN A 45 -12.78 -5.96 -2.95
C GLN A 45 -13.66 -6.34 -4.14
N SER A 46 -13.69 -5.53 -5.21
CA SER A 46 -14.44 -5.85 -6.42
C SER A 46 -13.90 -7.06 -7.17
N LYS A 47 -12.61 -7.42 -6.97
CA LYS A 47 -11.98 -8.65 -7.46
C LYS A 47 -12.18 -9.85 -6.54
N GLY A 48 -12.98 -9.72 -5.47
CA GLY A 48 -13.30 -10.80 -4.53
C GLY A 48 -12.30 -10.96 -3.37
N TYR A 49 -11.39 -10.01 -3.17
CA TYR A 49 -10.50 -10.04 -2.01
C TYR A 49 -11.26 -9.64 -0.74
N ALA A 50 -11.02 -10.38 0.35
CA ALA A 50 -11.56 -10.02 1.65
C ALA A 50 -10.90 -8.75 2.19
N TYR A 51 -11.71 -7.84 2.73
CA TYR A 51 -11.22 -6.67 3.45
C TYR A 51 -11.12 -6.97 4.94
N MET A 52 -9.99 -6.65 5.54
CA MET A 52 -9.74 -6.77 6.98
C MET A 52 -9.22 -5.44 7.50
N LYS A 53 -9.74 -5.02 8.66
CA LYS A 53 -9.28 -3.85 9.42
C LYS A 53 -8.91 -4.31 10.82
N ALA A 54 -7.68 -4.02 11.24
CA ALA A 54 -7.18 -4.28 12.58
C ALA A 54 -7.62 -3.18 13.57
#